data_AF-A0A6G1L2P1-F1
#
_entry.id   AF-A0A6G1L2P1-F1
#
_cell.length_a   1.000
_cell.length_b   1.000
_cell.length_c   1.000
_cell.angle_alpha   90.00
_cell.angle_beta   90.00
_cell.angle_gamma   90.00
#
_symmetry.space_group_name_H-M   'P 1'
#
loop_
_entity.id
_entity.type
_entity.pdbx_description
1 polymer ?
#
loop_
_entity_poly.entity_id
_entity_poly.type
_entity_poly.pdbx_seq_one_letter_code
_entity_poly.pdbx_strand_id
1 'polypeptide(L)'
;MLPLPTPDIHEIYRLNTSSTIPNNYNASLGMPGLLTWDLILGGTSNDTMVISQGLSLHVYESSNTAFPAFEIDQQQFLVAFDEDGLMNVQSDYDDTVTPPTEYIGTRAYYRWYICQNNFDGYKYFNLNWVLGDTKPQNPTCQKVQVLRTFV
;
A
#
# COMPACT_ATOMS: atom_id res chain seq x y z
N MET A 1 6.87 -13.66 24.70
CA MET A 1 6.26 -13.19 23.44
C MET A 1 5.45 -14.36 22.92
N LEU A 2 4.12 -14.23 22.81
CA LEU A 2 3.29 -15.32 22.28
C LEU A 2 3.58 -15.46 20.77
N PRO A 3 3.64 -16.69 20.22
CA PRO A 3 3.80 -16.87 18.78
C PRO A 3 2.60 -16.25 18.06
N LEU A 4 2.86 -15.59 16.94
CA LEU A 4 1.80 -15.09 16.06
C LEU A 4 0.97 -16.29 15.55
N PRO A 5 -0.36 -16.19 15.48
CA PRO A 5 -1.18 -17.24 14.90
C PRO A 5 -0.76 -17.49 13.45
N THR A 6 -0.89 -18.74 12.99
CA THR A 6 -0.68 -19.09 11.59
C THR A 6 -1.70 -18.33 10.73
N PRO A 7 -1.25 -17.53 9.74
CA PRO A 7 -2.17 -16.71 8.95
C PRO A 7 -3.09 -17.58 8.10
N ASP A 8 -4.34 -17.14 7.98
CA ASP A 8 -5.30 -17.75 7.07
C ASP A 8 -4.94 -17.45 5.60
N ILE A 9 -5.40 -18.27 4.66
CA ILE A 9 -5.13 -18.07 3.23
C ILE A 9 -5.61 -16.70 2.72
N HIS A 10 -6.65 -16.13 3.33
CA HIS A 10 -7.18 -14.80 3.00
C HIS A 10 -6.33 -13.66 3.57
N GLU A 11 -5.32 -13.96 4.39
CA GLU A 11 -4.41 -12.99 5.02
C GLU A 11 -3.02 -12.97 4.35
N ILE A 12 -2.86 -13.68 3.22
CA ILE A 12 -1.61 -13.76 2.47
C ILE A 12 -1.62 -12.76 1.33
N TYR A 13 -0.59 -11.92 1.30
CA TYR A 13 -0.36 -10.91 0.25
C TYR A 13 0.95 -11.22 -0.49
N ARG A 14 1.00 -10.91 -1.79
CA ARG A 14 2.19 -11.14 -2.62
C ARG A 14 2.71 -9.83 -3.17
N LEU A 15 3.99 -9.56 -3.01
CA LEU A 15 4.64 -8.41 -3.63
C LEU A 15 5.30 -8.85 -4.94
N ASN A 16 4.78 -8.39 -6.06
CA ASN A 16 5.33 -8.66 -7.39
C ASN A 16 6.23 -7.51 -7.82
N THR A 17 7.53 -7.75 -7.90
CA THR A 17 8.53 -6.78 -8.36
C THR A 17 9.02 -7.14 -9.76
N SER A 18 9.48 -6.13 -10.51
CA SER A 18 10.16 -6.38 -11.79
C SER A 18 11.50 -7.13 -11.56
N SER A 19 12.03 -7.79 -12.61
CA SER A 19 13.44 -8.22 -12.63
C SER A 19 14.37 -7.11 -13.11
N THR A 20 13.82 -6.06 -13.71
CA THR A 20 14.57 -4.87 -14.12
C THR A 20 14.75 -3.94 -12.92
N ILE A 21 16.00 -3.65 -12.58
CA ILE A 21 16.36 -2.74 -11.49
C ILE A 21 16.32 -1.30 -12.04
N PRO A 22 15.52 -0.39 -11.46
CA PRO A 22 15.56 1.02 -11.82
C PRO A 22 16.94 1.64 -11.55
N ASN A 23 17.37 2.60 -12.38
CA ASN A 23 18.68 3.26 -12.22
C ASN A 23 18.84 3.99 -10.87
N ASN A 24 17.73 4.38 -10.25
CA ASN A 24 17.63 5.03 -8.94
C ASN A 24 17.29 4.05 -7.80
N TYR A 25 17.44 2.74 -8.02
CA TYR A 25 17.17 1.73 -7.01
C TYR A 25 18.05 1.92 -5.77
N ASN A 26 17.39 1.99 -4.61
CA ASN A 26 18.06 1.95 -3.31
C ASN A 26 17.63 0.68 -2.57
N ALA A 27 18.60 -0.22 -2.34
CA ALA A 27 18.36 -1.50 -1.68
C ALA A 27 17.81 -1.36 -0.26
N SER A 28 18.17 -0.30 0.48
CA SER A 28 17.65 -0.10 1.84
C SER A 28 16.18 0.31 1.85
N LEU A 29 15.66 0.91 0.77
CA LEU A 29 14.25 1.30 0.64
C LEU A 29 13.37 0.16 0.08
N GLY A 30 14.01 -0.90 -0.43
CA GLY A 30 13.34 -2.02 -1.08
C GLY A 30 12.93 -1.73 -2.52
N MET A 31 12.61 -2.80 -3.25
CA MET A 31 12.18 -2.72 -4.64
C MET A 31 10.67 -2.45 -4.72
N PRO A 32 10.23 -1.36 -5.39
CA PRO A 32 8.82 -1.13 -5.62
C PRO A 32 8.20 -2.24 -6.46
N GLY A 33 7.00 -2.65 -6.07
CA GLY A 33 6.23 -3.68 -6.74
C GLY A 33 4.73 -3.53 -6.53
N LEU A 34 3.97 -4.29 -7.30
CA LEU A 34 2.53 -4.38 -7.11
C LEU A 34 2.26 -5.37 -5.98
N LEU A 35 1.65 -4.88 -4.90
CA LEU A 35 1.09 -5.77 -3.88
C LEU A 35 -0.20 -6.36 -4.44
N THR A 36 -0.34 -7.68 -4.41
CA THR A 36 -1.53 -8.38 -4.87
C THR A 36 -2.12 -9.24 -3.75
N TRP A 37 -3.42 -9.40 -3.83
CA TRP A 37 -4.20 -10.28 -2.98
C TRP A 37 -5.07 -11.16 -3.87
N ASP A 38 -5.21 -12.43 -3.50
CA ASP A 38 -5.99 -13.39 -4.27
C ASP A 38 -7.37 -13.51 -3.64
N LEU A 39 -8.40 -13.04 -4.35
CA LEU A 39 -9.78 -13.29 -4.01
C LEU A 39 -10.12 -14.73 -4.35
N ILE A 40 -10.35 -15.53 -3.32
CA ILE A 40 -10.71 -16.96 -3.43
C ILE A 40 -12.23 -17.08 -3.38
N LEU A 41 -12.83 -17.54 -4.48
CA LEU A 41 -14.27 -17.75 -4.63
C LEU A 41 -14.58 -19.24 -4.78
N GLY A 42 -15.66 -19.70 -4.15
CA GLY A 42 -16.11 -21.09 -4.19
C GLY A 42 -15.66 -21.93 -2.98
N GLY A 43 -16.53 -22.84 -2.54
CA GLY A 43 -16.32 -23.69 -1.36
C GLY A 43 -16.24 -25.17 -1.75
N THR A 44 -15.16 -25.82 -1.34
CA THR A 44 -14.80 -27.26 -1.47
C THR A 44 -14.14 -27.69 -2.79
N SER A 45 -12.80 -27.79 -2.70
CA SER A 45 -11.78 -28.54 -3.46
C SER A 45 -11.74 -28.57 -4.99
N ASN A 46 -12.85 -28.43 -5.74
CA ASN A 46 -12.84 -28.59 -7.20
C ASN A 46 -13.35 -27.37 -8.00
N ASP A 47 -14.00 -26.40 -7.37
CA ASP A 47 -14.53 -25.17 -8.01
C ASP A 47 -13.96 -23.88 -7.39
N THR A 48 -12.73 -23.95 -6.87
CA THR A 48 -12.06 -22.76 -6.34
C THR A 48 -11.58 -21.87 -7.48
N MET A 49 -12.22 -20.73 -7.67
CA MET A 49 -11.77 -19.68 -8.57
C MET A 49 -10.90 -18.70 -7.80
N VAL A 50 -9.71 -18.43 -8.33
CA VAL A 50 -8.78 -17.45 -7.77
C VAL A 50 -8.69 -16.26 -8.71
N ILE A 51 -8.99 -15.07 -8.19
CA ILE A 51 -8.86 -13.82 -8.92
C ILE A 51 -7.80 -12.98 -8.23
N SER A 52 -6.65 -12.78 -8.89
CA SER A 52 -5.60 -11.92 -8.36
C SER A 52 -5.97 -10.46 -8.58
N GLN A 53 -5.93 -9.69 -7.50
CA GLN A 53 -6.30 -8.28 -7.46
C GLN A 53 -5.08 -7.45 -7.04
N GLY A 54 -4.85 -6.35 -7.75
CA GLY A 54 -3.76 -5.43 -7.46
C GLY A 54 -4.19 -4.36 -6.45
N LEU A 55 -3.26 -3.93 -5.61
CA LEU A 55 -3.46 -2.77 -4.75
C LEU A 55 -3.63 -1.53 -5.63
N SER A 56 -4.76 -0.87 -5.48
CA SER A 56 -5.09 0.42 -6.07
C SER A 56 -5.33 1.44 -4.96
N LEU A 57 -5.39 2.72 -5.34
CA LEU A 57 -5.63 3.81 -4.41
C LEU A 57 -6.88 4.60 -4.84
N HIS A 58 -7.88 4.65 -3.97
CA HIS A 58 -9.08 5.45 -4.15
C HIS A 58 -8.89 6.84 -3.57
N VAL A 59 -8.86 7.82 -4.46
CA VAL A 59 -8.72 9.23 -4.10
C VAL A 59 -10.10 9.88 -4.14
N TYR A 60 -10.41 10.68 -3.11
CA TYR A 60 -11.54 11.59 -3.13
C TYR A 60 -11.02 13.02 -3.23
N GLU A 61 -11.45 13.79 -4.21
CA GLU A 61 -10.96 15.17 -4.46
C GLU A 61 -11.33 16.14 -3.33
N SER A 62 -12.30 15.77 -2.49
CA SER A 62 -12.68 16.48 -1.27
C SER A 62 -11.85 16.09 -0.04
N SER A 63 -10.87 15.20 -0.18
CA SER A 63 -10.01 14.73 0.91
C SER A 63 -8.53 14.68 0.57
N ASN A 64 -7.69 14.85 1.60
CA ASN A 64 -6.25 14.62 1.52
C ASN A 64 -5.85 13.22 1.99
N THR A 65 -6.81 12.30 2.05
CA THR A 65 -6.59 10.89 2.34
C THR A 65 -7.13 10.07 1.18
N ALA A 66 -6.42 9.00 0.87
CA ALA A 66 -6.82 8.04 -0.13
C ALA A 66 -6.75 6.64 0.48
N PHE A 67 -7.75 5.80 0.24
CA PHE A 67 -7.78 4.47 0.83
C PHE A 67 -7.31 3.44 -0.19
N PRO A 68 -6.44 2.49 0.21
CA PRO A 68 -6.03 1.40 -0.63
C PRO A 68 -7.11 0.30 -0.67
N ALA A 69 -7.32 -0.28 -1.84
CA ALA A 69 -8.19 -1.44 -2.05
C ALA A 69 -7.52 -2.43 -3.01
N PHE A 70 -7.88 -3.71 -2.89
CA PHE A 70 -7.47 -4.71 -3.88
C PHE A 70 -8.59 -4.88 -4.89
N GLU A 71 -8.32 -4.51 -6.14
CA GLU A 71 -9.33 -4.48 -7.19
C GLU A 71 -8.79 -4.96 -8.54
N ILE A 72 -9.71 -5.20 -9.47
CA ILE A 72 -9.42 -5.57 -10.86
C ILE A 72 -9.37 -4.29 -11.70
N ASP A 73 -8.40 -4.18 -12.60
CA ASP A 73 -8.31 -3.15 -13.65
C ASP A 73 -8.26 -1.67 -13.20
N GLN A 74 -7.78 -1.40 -11.99
CA GLN A 74 -7.49 -0.04 -11.51
C GLN A 74 -6.04 0.37 -11.70
N GLN A 75 -5.77 1.68 -11.62
CA GLN A 75 -4.41 2.21 -11.62
C GLN A 75 -3.61 1.59 -10.46
N GLN A 76 -2.51 0.94 -10.81
CA GLN A 76 -1.65 0.22 -9.88
C GLN A 76 -0.99 1.18 -8.89
N PHE A 77 -1.07 0.87 -7.60
CA PHE A 77 -0.39 1.57 -6.54
C PHE A 77 0.81 0.75 -6.05
N LEU A 78 2.01 1.17 -6.43
CA LEU A 78 3.24 0.44 -6.12
C LEU A 78 3.72 0.77 -4.71
N VAL A 79 4.13 -0.28 -4.00
CA VAL A 79 4.71 -0.18 -2.65
C VAL A 79 6.02 -0.95 -2.61
N ALA A 80 6.87 -0.61 -1.64
CA ALA A 80 8.08 -1.36 -1.30
C ALA A 80 8.10 -1.66 0.20
N PHE A 81 9.01 -2.53 0.63
CA PHE A 81 9.33 -2.72 2.03
C PHE A 81 10.82 -2.48 2.22
N ASP A 82 11.17 -1.60 3.14
CA ASP A 82 12.56 -1.27 3.47
C ASP A 82 13.27 -2.41 4.21
N GLU A 83 14.52 -2.18 4.58
CA GLU A 83 15.35 -3.13 5.33
C GLU A 83 14.78 -3.52 6.70
N ASP A 84 13.96 -2.65 7.30
CA ASP A 84 13.22 -2.91 8.55
C ASP A 84 11.87 -3.60 8.30
N GLY A 85 11.51 -3.85 7.04
CA GLY A 85 10.25 -4.46 6.63
C GLY A 85 9.06 -3.51 6.68
N LEU A 86 9.28 -2.20 6.73
CA LEU A 86 8.22 -1.19 6.75
C LEU A 86 7.78 -0.81 5.34
N MET A 87 6.47 -0.81 5.12
CA MET A 87 5.88 -0.48 3.84
C MET A 87 6.07 1.01 3.52
N ASN A 88 6.59 1.31 2.34
CA ASN A 88 6.79 2.65 1.84
C ASN A 88 6.29 2.80 0.40
N VAL A 89 6.08 4.06 0.02
CA VAL A 89 5.84 4.47 -1.38
C VAL A 89 7.00 5.32 -1.80
N GLN A 90 7.45 5.13 -3.03
CA GLN A 90 8.67 5.72 -3.53
C GLN A 90 8.39 6.72 -4.64
N SER A 91 9.06 7.87 -4.61
CA SER A 91 9.03 8.85 -5.70
C SER A 91 10.34 9.63 -5.76
N ASP A 92 10.74 9.97 -6.98
CA ASP A 92 11.86 10.86 -7.31
C ASP A 92 11.39 12.31 -7.50
N TYR A 93 10.09 12.61 -7.49
CA TYR A 93 9.58 13.95 -7.74
C TYR A 93 9.51 14.83 -6.46
N ASP A 94 9.89 16.10 -6.59
CA ASP A 94 9.83 17.14 -5.55
C ASP A 94 9.12 18.41 -6.05
N ASP A 95 7.90 18.61 -5.61
CA ASP A 95 7.12 19.84 -5.82
C ASP A 95 7.13 20.79 -4.62
N THR A 96 7.95 20.53 -3.60
CA THR A 96 8.06 21.39 -2.41
C THR A 96 9.03 22.57 -2.62
N VAL A 97 9.72 22.60 -3.76
CA VAL A 97 10.73 23.61 -4.14
C VAL A 97 10.34 24.34 -5.43
N THR A 98 11.03 25.45 -5.74
CA THR A 98 10.79 26.23 -6.97
C THR A 98 12.11 26.46 -7.73
N PRO A 99 12.24 25.98 -8.99
CA PRO A 99 11.27 25.15 -9.72
C PRO A 99 11.16 23.73 -9.13
N PRO A 100 10.04 23.01 -9.36
CA PRO A 100 9.94 21.59 -9.06
C PRO A 100 11.10 20.82 -9.68
N THR A 101 11.55 19.77 -9.02
CA THR A 101 12.74 19.02 -9.42
C THR A 101 12.56 17.52 -9.24
N GLU A 102 13.49 16.75 -9.77
CA GLU A 102 13.64 15.33 -9.48
C GLU A 102 14.83 15.16 -8.54
N TYR A 103 14.70 14.34 -7.51
CA TYR A 103 15.80 13.97 -6.65
C TYR A 103 16.84 13.16 -7.41
N ILE A 104 18.11 13.32 -7.03
CA ILE A 104 19.14 12.34 -7.40
C ILE A 104 18.87 11.08 -6.57
N GLY A 105 18.14 10.13 -7.15
CA GLY A 105 17.70 8.89 -6.50
C GLY A 105 16.19 8.89 -6.22
N THR A 106 15.78 8.13 -5.21
CA THR A 106 14.37 7.97 -4.83
C THR A 106 14.19 8.25 -3.35
N ARG A 107 13.10 8.92 -2.97
CA ARG A 107 12.68 9.07 -1.58
C ARG A 107 11.57 8.08 -1.23
N ALA A 108 11.69 7.47 -0.06
CA ALA A 108 10.62 6.67 0.54
C ALA A 108 9.73 7.54 1.43
N TYR A 109 8.43 7.35 1.29
CA TYR A 109 7.41 8.04 2.06
C TYR A 109 6.66 7.01 2.93
N TYR A 110 6.37 7.41 4.18
CA TYR A 110 5.67 6.60 5.18
C TYR A 110 4.46 7.38 5.69
N ARG A 111 3.44 7.50 4.84
CA ARG A 111 2.24 8.31 5.08
C ARG A 111 1.02 7.44 5.37
N TRP A 112 1.24 6.33 6.07
CA TRP A 112 0.21 5.37 6.45
C TRP A 112 -0.52 5.79 7.73
N TYR A 113 -1.85 5.75 7.66
CA TYR A 113 -2.74 6.05 8.77
C TYR A 113 -3.89 5.02 8.81
N ILE A 114 -4.37 4.70 10.00
CA ILE A 114 -5.68 4.05 10.17
C ILE A 114 -6.70 5.14 10.39
N CYS A 115 -7.71 5.23 9.53
CA CYS A 115 -8.78 6.22 9.61
C CYS A 115 -10.13 5.52 9.56
N GLN A 116 -11.14 6.13 10.17
CA GLN A 116 -12.53 5.71 9.96
C GLN A 116 -13.05 6.32 8.66
N ASN A 117 -13.43 5.48 7.70
CA ASN A 117 -14.04 5.91 6.44
C ASN A 117 -15.49 5.43 6.33
N ASN A 118 -16.24 6.04 5.42
CA ASN A 118 -17.54 5.57 4.98
C ASN A 118 -17.41 5.07 3.53
N PHE A 119 -17.50 3.75 3.33
CA PHE A 119 -17.45 3.12 2.02
C PHE A 119 -18.75 2.36 1.78
N ASP A 120 -19.46 2.70 0.70
CA ASP A 120 -20.78 2.15 0.35
C ASP A 120 -21.81 2.16 1.49
N GLY A 121 -21.76 3.19 2.34
CA GLY A 121 -22.68 3.37 3.47
C GLY A 121 -22.26 2.71 4.78
N TYR A 122 -21.12 2.02 4.80
CA TYR A 122 -20.60 1.34 5.97
C TYR A 122 -19.36 2.04 6.54
N LYS A 123 -19.28 2.07 7.88
CA LYS A 123 -18.18 2.70 8.61
C LYS A 123 -17.15 1.66 9.01
N TYR A 124 -15.92 1.82 8.52
CA TYR A 124 -14.80 0.93 8.83
C TYR A 124 -13.58 1.73 9.25
N PHE A 125 -12.77 1.16 10.15
CA PHE A 125 -11.38 1.57 10.28
C PHE A 125 -10.56 0.80 9.25
N ASN A 126 -9.89 1.52 8.37
CA ASN A 126 -9.06 0.92 7.34
C ASN A 126 -7.75 1.70 7.16
N LEU A 127 -6.78 1.06 6.53
CA LEU A 127 -5.53 1.70 6.13
C LEU A 127 -5.82 2.82 5.13
N ASN A 128 -5.08 3.92 5.22
CA ASN A 128 -5.19 5.08 4.37
C ASN A 128 -3.80 5.67 4.12
N TRP A 129 -3.63 6.24 2.94
CA TRP A 129 -2.46 7.02 2.55
C TRP A 129 -2.81 8.51 2.59
N VAL A 130 -1.99 9.33 3.26
CA VAL A 130 -2.16 10.79 3.24
C VAL A 130 -1.45 11.39 2.03
N LEU A 131 -2.17 12.21 1.27
CA LEU A 131 -1.69 12.92 0.09
C LEU A 131 -0.95 14.19 0.50
N GLY A 132 0.23 14.42 -0.08
CA GLY A 132 1.10 15.56 0.23
C GLY A 132 1.77 15.49 1.61
N ASP A 133 2.57 16.49 1.93
CA ASP A 133 3.22 16.63 3.23
C ASP A 133 2.36 17.44 4.21
N THR A 134 1.23 16.86 4.62
CA THR A 134 0.29 17.50 5.54
C THR A 134 -0.35 16.48 6.48
N LYS A 135 -1.04 16.96 7.51
CA LYS A 135 -1.81 16.09 8.41
C LYS A 135 -3.14 15.69 7.72
N PRO A 136 -3.63 14.46 7.95
CA PRO A 136 -4.94 14.06 7.46
C PRO A 136 -6.04 15.00 7.96
N GLN A 137 -6.97 15.38 7.07
CA GLN A 137 -8.13 16.18 7.41
C GLN A 137 -9.17 15.41 8.23
N ASN A 138 -9.20 14.08 8.07
CA ASN A 138 -10.09 13.21 8.81
C ASN A 138 -9.56 13.09 10.26
N PRO A 139 -10.29 13.59 11.27
CA PRO A 139 -9.81 13.69 12.64
C PRO A 139 -9.68 12.33 13.34
N THR A 140 -10.20 11.26 12.75
CA THR A 140 -10.08 9.90 13.29
C THR A 140 -8.75 9.23 12.95
N CYS A 141 -7.99 9.81 12.01
CA CYS A 141 -6.76 9.22 11.52
C CYS A 141 -5.67 9.12 12.59
N GLN A 142 -5.09 7.94 12.74
CA GLN A 142 -3.94 7.67 13.59
C GLN A 142 -2.77 7.18 12.75
N LYS A 143 -1.59 7.77 12.96
CA LYS A 143 -0.38 7.40 12.20
C LYS A 143 0.04 5.98 12.56
N VAL A 144 0.36 5.17 11.56
CA VAL A 144 0.82 3.79 11.76
C VAL A 144 2.02 3.47 10.87
N GLN A 145 2.67 2.35 11.20
CA GLN A 145 3.64 1.70 10.33
C GLN A 145 3.04 0.35 9.90
N VAL A 146 3.21 0.00 8.63
CA VAL A 146 2.75 -1.29 8.09
C VAL A 146 3.97 -2.19 7.95
N LEU A 147 4.02 -3.26 8.73
CA LEU A 147 5.16 -4.18 8.79
C LEU A 147 4.86 -5.44 7.97
N ARG A 148 5.83 -5.89 7.16
CA ARG A 148 5.79 -7.20 6.51
C ARG A 148 6.21 -8.30 7.48
N THR A 149 5.40 -9.35 7.55
CA THR A 149 5.77 -10.62 8.20
C THR A 149 5.72 -11.72 7.15
N PHE A 150 6.75 -12.57 7.12
CA PHE A 150 6.81 -13.70 6.20
C PHE A 150 6.04 -14.90 6.76
N VAL A 151 5.47 -15.70 5.85
CA VAL A 151 4.69 -16.91 6.12
C VAL A 151 5.42 -18.14 5.59
#